data_AF-H2CIL0-F1
#
_entry.id   AF-H2CIL0-F1
#
_cell.length_a   1.000
_cell.length_b   1.000
_cell.length_c   1.000
_cell.angle_alpha   90.00
_cell.angle_beta   90.00
_cell.angle_gamma   90.00
#
_symmetry.space_group_name_H-M   'P 1'
#
loop_
_entity.id
_entity.type
_entity.pdbx_description
1 polymer ?
#
loop_
_entity_poly.entity_id
_entity_poly.type
_entity_poly.pdbx_seq_one_letter_code
_entity_poly.pdbx_strand_id
1 'polypeptide(L)'
;MFVVVRMLQALAPALYHSSRDVRVTGVALLIANVVPLLGVIFAGWNPSEILYLYWLESLIVGFFTLLGILGSGLVRRENDALRWGMLGLSLFSAAFFTVHYGGFNFGHGIFLALLDTFLQSVMQGSSPLSDNVSMDGMNSVFEGDGFLPLNLFLYVVERTGLQPEHWFSKRSIFPAVFFLVLSHGFSFFKHDVATGRMAQTIPMEYMFRPYGRIFLMHIFIIVGFMVFMGGIVLIGKWATIPLMMLWIGMKLSADLKAHARMAAPATSNPVLVD
;
A
#
# COMPACT_ATOMS: atom_id res chain seq x y z
N MET A 1 -13.68 12.33 -15.64
CA MET A 1 -14.67 11.35 -16.13
C MET A 1 -14.14 10.48 -17.28
N PHE A 2 -13.51 11.06 -18.31
CA PHE A 2 -13.04 10.32 -19.51
C PHE A 2 -12.00 9.22 -19.25
N VAL A 3 -11.08 9.44 -18.30
CA VAL A 3 -10.02 8.48 -17.94
C VAL A 3 -10.59 7.22 -17.29
N VAL A 4 -11.50 7.38 -16.31
CA VAL A 4 -12.15 6.25 -15.61
C VAL A 4 -12.95 5.38 -16.58
N VAL A 5 -13.68 6.01 -17.52
CA VAL A 5 -14.47 5.27 -18.53
C VAL A 5 -13.57 4.50 -19.49
N ARG A 6 -12.50 5.11 -20.00
CA ARG A 6 -11.52 4.41 -20.87
C ARG A 6 -10.80 3.28 -20.14
N MET A 7 -10.55 3.43 -18.84
CA MET A 7 -9.94 2.37 -18.02
C MET A 7 -10.90 1.20 -17.81
N LEU A 8 -12.16 1.47 -17.49
CA LEU A 8 -13.21 0.44 -17.41
C LEU A 8 -13.37 -0.31 -18.75
N GLN A 9 -13.30 0.42 -19.86
CA GLN A 9 -13.34 -0.17 -21.21
C GLN A 9 -12.12 -1.03 -21.53
N ALA A 10 -10.92 -0.67 -21.04
CA ALA A 10 -9.72 -1.49 -21.20
C ALA A 10 -9.72 -2.76 -20.33
N LEU A 11 -10.39 -2.70 -19.18
CA LEU A 11 -10.52 -3.80 -18.23
C LEU A 11 -11.66 -4.77 -18.56
N ALA A 12 -12.74 -4.28 -19.18
CA ALA A 12 -13.92 -5.07 -19.46
C ALA A 12 -13.62 -6.37 -20.22
N PRO A 13 -12.78 -6.39 -21.29
CA PRO A 13 -12.46 -7.63 -22.01
C PRO A 13 -11.65 -8.62 -21.16
N ALA A 14 -10.68 -8.12 -20.38
CA ALA A 14 -9.81 -8.94 -19.53
C ALA A 14 -10.57 -9.56 -18.35
N LEU A 15 -11.51 -8.81 -17.76
CA LEU A 15 -12.36 -9.33 -16.69
C LEU A 15 -13.42 -10.29 -17.23
N TYR A 16 -14.00 -10.01 -18.39
CA TYR A 16 -15.11 -10.80 -18.96
C TYR A 16 -14.76 -12.28 -19.16
N HIS A 17 -13.56 -12.58 -19.65
CA HIS A 17 -13.09 -13.95 -19.90
C HIS A 17 -12.39 -14.63 -18.72
N SER A 18 -12.25 -13.94 -17.58
CA SER A 18 -11.52 -14.45 -16.42
C SER A 18 -12.41 -15.22 -15.44
N SER A 19 -11.80 -16.09 -14.63
CA SER A 19 -12.53 -16.85 -13.60
C SER A 19 -13.26 -15.90 -12.65
N ARG A 20 -14.33 -16.37 -12.00
CA ARG A 20 -15.09 -15.58 -10.99
C ARG A 20 -14.15 -14.97 -9.94
N ASP A 21 -13.06 -15.66 -9.63
CA ASP A 21 -12.10 -15.25 -8.61
C ASP A 21 -11.19 -14.11 -9.07
N VAL A 22 -10.74 -14.15 -10.32
CA VAL A 22 -9.98 -13.06 -10.96
C VAL A 22 -10.86 -11.82 -11.11
N ARG A 23 -12.16 -11.99 -11.43
CA ARG A 23 -13.12 -10.88 -11.52
C ARG A 23 -13.32 -10.17 -10.20
N VAL A 24 -13.57 -10.92 -9.12
CA VAL A 24 -13.82 -10.33 -7.80
C VAL A 24 -12.59 -9.59 -7.28
N THR A 25 -11.41 -10.20 -7.40
CA THR A 25 -10.14 -9.56 -7.00
C THR A 25 -9.78 -8.36 -7.87
N GLY A 26 -10.05 -8.42 -9.19
CA GLY A 26 -9.82 -7.31 -10.11
C GLY A 26 -10.75 -6.12 -9.86
N VAL A 27 -12.02 -6.38 -9.51
CA VAL A 27 -12.97 -5.31 -9.11
C VAL A 27 -12.55 -4.68 -7.78
N ALA A 28 -12.13 -5.48 -6.79
CA ALA A 28 -11.65 -4.96 -5.52
C ALA A 28 -10.39 -4.08 -5.70
N LEU A 29 -9.46 -4.50 -6.57
CA LEU A 29 -8.27 -3.75 -6.92
C LEU A 29 -8.59 -2.45 -7.68
N LEU A 30 -9.58 -2.49 -8.56
CA LEU A 30 -10.07 -1.31 -9.27
C LEU A 30 -10.68 -0.30 -8.30
N ILE A 31 -11.56 -0.76 -7.39
CA ILE A 31 -12.19 0.11 -6.37
C ILE A 31 -11.11 0.76 -5.52
N ALA A 32 -10.16 -0.03 -5.00
CA ALA A 32 -9.05 0.45 -4.17
C ALA A 32 -8.24 1.58 -4.82
N ASN A 33 -8.13 1.58 -6.15
CA ASN A 33 -7.38 2.59 -6.91
C ASN A 33 -8.25 3.75 -7.43
N VAL A 34 -9.56 3.53 -7.63
CA VAL A 34 -10.50 4.59 -8.00
C VAL A 34 -10.78 5.52 -6.81
N VAL A 35 -10.83 5.00 -5.58
CA VAL A 35 -11.08 5.83 -4.39
C VAL A 35 -10.06 6.97 -4.25
N PRO A 36 -8.72 6.76 -4.32
CA PRO A 36 -7.74 7.84 -4.33
C PRO A 36 -7.99 8.89 -5.41
N LEU A 37 -8.34 8.45 -6.63
CA LEU A 37 -8.62 9.38 -7.73
C LEU A 37 -9.85 10.25 -7.46
N LEU A 38 -10.91 9.66 -6.91
CA LEU A 38 -12.09 10.41 -6.46
C LEU A 38 -11.75 11.35 -5.29
N GLY A 39 -10.87 10.90 -4.39
CA GLY A 39 -10.28 11.68 -3.31
C GLY A 39 -9.69 13.00 -3.80
N VAL A 40 -8.85 12.94 -4.83
CA VAL A 40 -8.22 14.12 -5.44
C VAL A 40 -9.25 15.04 -6.11
N ILE A 41 -10.17 14.47 -6.90
CA ILE A 41 -11.07 15.26 -7.75
C ILE A 41 -12.20 15.91 -6.93
N PHE A 42 -12.78 15.19 -5.98
CA PHE A 42 -14.01 15.59 -5.29
C PHE A 42 -13.80 15.96 -3.82
N ALA A 43 -12.81 15.34 -3.18
CA ALA A 43 -12.53 15.47 -1.75
C ALA A 43 -11.35 16.42 -1.47
N GLY A 44 -10.61 16.81 -2.51
CA GLY A 44 -9.49 17.75 -2.41
C GLY A 44 -8.27 17.17 -1.71
N TRP A 45 -8.06 15.85 -1.81
CA TRP A 45 -6.85 15.21 -1.30
C TRP A 45 -5.63 15.80 -2.01
N ASN A 46 -4.63 16.13 -1.22
CA ASN A 46 -3.35 16.68 -1.63
C ASN A 46 -2.31 15.52 -1.78
N PRO A 47 -1.10 15.80 -2.28
CA PRO A 47 -0.11 14.74 -2.51
C PRO A 47 0.24 13.95 -1.26
N SER A 48 0.32 14.56 -0.07
CA SER A 48 0.71 13.85 1.13
C SER A 48 -0.33 12.85 1.60
N GLU A 49 -1.63 13.13 1.49
CA GLU A 49 -2.65 12.11 1.80
C GLU A 49 -2.55 10.90 0.86
N ILE A 50 -2.20 11.10 -0.41
CA ILE A 50 -1.99 9.99 -1.36
C ILE A 50 -0.74 9.18 -1.00
N LEU A 51 0.36 9.85 -0.64
CA LEU A 51 1.60 9.17 -0.26
C LEU A 51 1.41 8.37 1.04
N TYR A 52 0.75 8.95 2.05
CA TYR A 52 0.41 8.24 3.27
C TYR A 52 -0.56 7.08 3.02
N LEU A 53 -1.53 7.23 2.12
CA LEU A 53 -2.42 6.14 1.75
C LEU A 53 -1.65 4.96 1.13
N TYR A 54 -0.68 5.21 0.27
CA TYR A 54 0.17 4.16 -0.31
C TYR A 54 1.11 3.51 0.71
N TRP A 55 1.56 4.28 1.70
CA TRP A 55 2.34 3.75 2.82
C TRP A 55 1.48 2.92 3.78
N LEU A 56 0.24 3.34 4.05
CA LEU A 56 -0.72 2.54 4.83
C LEU A 56 -1.06 1.24 4.10
N GLU A 57 -1.14 1.24 2.77
CA GLU A 57 -1.30 0.02 1.97
C GLU A 57 -0.18 -0.99 2.27
N SER A 58 1.08 -0.55 2.39
CA SER A 58 2.16 -1.48 2.77
C SER A 58 1.98 -1.99 4.19
N LEU A 59 1.63 -1.16 5.16
CA LEU A 59 1.35 -1.63 6.53
C LEU A 59 0.21 -2.67 6.58
N ILE A 60 -0.88 -2.45 5.82
CA ILE A 60 -2.00 -3.39 5.71
C ILE A 60 -1.53 -4.73 5.11
N VAL A 61 -0.75 -4.68 4.03
CA VAL A 61 -0.18 -5.89 3.42
C VAL A 61 0.76 -6.61 4.39
N GLY A 62 1.58 -5.86 5.14
CA GLY A 62 2.45 -6.39 6.19
C GLY A 62 1.67 -7.10 7.29
N PHE A 63 0.56 -6.50 7.75
CA PHE A 63 -0.33 -7.10 8.74
C PHE A 63 -0.88 -8.47 8.29
N PHE A 64 -1.46 -8.55 7.08
CA PHE A 64 -1.96 -9.82 6.56
C PHE A 64 -0.84 -10.84 6.29
N THR A 65 0.36 -10.37 5.92
CA THR A 65 1.53 -11.22 5.79
C THR A 65 1.92 -11.84 7.13
N LEU A 66 1.94 -11.04 8.19
CA LEU A 66 2.22 -11.50 9.55
C LEU A 66 1.21 -12.57 10.01
N LEU A 67 -0.09 -12.38 9.72
CA LEU A 67 -1.11 -13.41 9.97
C LEU A 67 -0.85 -14.69 9.19
N GLY A 68 -0.41 -14.57 7.93
CA GLY A 68 0.03 -15.70 7.10
C GLY A 68 1.19 -16.48 7.71
N ILE A 69 2.24 -15.76 8.14
CA ILE A 69 3.41 -16.35 8.80
C ILE A 69 2.97 -17.12 10.05
N LEU A 70 2.18 -16.51 10.93
CA LEU A 70 1.72 -17.12 12.18
C LEU A 70 0.83 -18.34 11.91
N GLY A 71 -0.17 -18.21 11.05
CA GLY A 71 -1.07 -19.32 10.77
C GLY A 71 -0.40 -20.46 10.01
N SER A 72 0.70 -20.22 9.29
CA SER A 72 1.47 -21.29 8.66
C SER A 72 2.15 -22.25 9.62
N GLY A 73 2.49 -21.79 10.84
CA GLY A 73 2.95 -22.65 11.93
C GLY A 73 1.80 -23.29 12.69
N LEU A 74 0.72 -22.52 12.95
CA LEU A 74 -0.36 -22.94 13.85
C LEU A 74 -1.36 -23.95 13.25
N VAL A 75 -1.61 -23.89 11.94
CA VAL A 75 -2.66 -24.68 11.28
C VAL A 75 -2.12 -25.99 10.66
N ARG A 76 -0.80 -26.19 10.70
CA ARG A 76 -0.14 -27.39 10.16
C ARG A 76 -0.58 -28.65 10.89
N ARG A 77 -0.94 -29.67 10.10
CA ARG A 77 -1.28 -31.03 10.56
C ARG A 77 -0.14 -31.97 10.17
N GLU A 78 0.90 -31.98 10.99
CA GLU A 78 2.09 -32.81 10.83
C GLU A 78 2.34 -33.61 12.11
N ASN A 79 3.24 -34.60 12.05
CA ASN A 79 3.70 -35.32 13.24
C ASN A 79 4.32 -34.34 14.26
N ASP A 80 4.25 -34.69 15.54
CA ASP A 80 4.59 -33.76 16.64
C ASP A 80 5.96 -33.09 16.50
N ALA A 81 7.00 -33.84 16.13
CA ALA A 81 8.35 -33.30 15.97
C ALA A 81 8.42 -32.21 14.88
N LEU A 82 7.76 -32.42 13.74
CA LEU A 82 7.79 -31.47 12.62
C LEU A 82 6.92 -30.24 12.92
N ARG A 83 5.79 -30.44 13.60
CA ARG A 83 4.90 -29.36 14.06
C ARG A 83 5.63 -28.36 14.95
N TRP A 84 6.41 -28.83 15.93
CA TRP A 84 7.17 -27.94 16.84
C TRP A 84 8.26 -27.16 16.10
N GLY A 85 8.98 -27.81 15.18
CA GLY A 85 9.96 -27.14 14.33
C GLY A 85 9.35 -26.02 13.49
N MET A 86 8.18 -26.27 12.90
CA MET A 86 7.45 -25.30 12.08
C MET A 86 6.85 -24.16 12.89
N LEU A 87 6.34 -24.45 14.10
CA LEU A 87 5.90 -23.40 15.01
C LEU A 87 7.07 -22.50 15.42
N GLY A 88 8.23 -23.07 15.75
CA GLY A 88 9.44 -22.33 16.07
C GLY A 88 9.88 -21.43 14.90
N LEU A 89 9.92 -21.97 13.68
CA LEU A 89 10.22 -21.20 12.48
C LEU A 89 9.20 -20.07 12.25
N SER A 90 7.91 -20.35 12.42
CA SER A 90 6.84 -19.37 12.27
C SER A 90 6.98 -18.21 13.25
N LEU A 91 7.23 -18.48 14.53
CA LEU A 91 7.42 -17.45 15.55
C LEU A 91 8.70 -16.63 15.30
N PHE A 92 9.81 -17.28 14.94
CA PHE A 92 11.03 -16.58 14.56
C PHE A 92 10.82 -15.69 13.33
N SER A 93 10.23 -16.23 12.26
CA SER A 93 9.93 -15.47 11.05
C SER A 93 8.97 -14.31 11.34
N ALA A 94 7.99 -14.48 12.22
CA ALA A 94 7.06 -13.43 12.61
C ALA A 94 7.77 -12.30 13.36
N ALA A 95 8.64 -12.63 14.31
CA ALA A 95 9.44 -11.66 15.05
C ALA A 95 10.42 -10.92 14.12
N PHE A 96 11.18 -11.67 13.31
CA PHE A 96 12.11 -11.11 12.33
C PHE A 96 11.38 -10.19 11.33
N PHE A 97 10.27 -10.65 10.77
CA PHE A 97 9.46 -9.87 9.85
C PHE A 97 8.99 -8.57 10.52
N THR A 98 8.42 -8.64 11.72
CA THR A 98 7.95 -7.45 12.43
C THR A 98 9.04 -6.42 12.63
N VAL A 99 10.25 -6.83 13.05
CA VAL A 99 11.38 -5.91 13.26
C VAL A 99 11.92 -5.39 11.93
N HIS A 100 12.17 -6.26 10.96
CA HIS A 100 12.83 -5.88 9.70
C HIS A 100 11.89 -5.12 8.77
N TYR A 101 10.72 -5.69 8.49
CA TYR A 101 9.69 -5.08 7.66
C TYR A 101 9.09 -3.84 8.34
N GLY A 102 8.82 -3.94 9.64
CA GLY A 102 8.31 -2.82 10.43
C GLY A 102 9.33 -1.70 10.55
N GLY A 103 10.60 -2.01 10.80
CA GLY A 103 11.69 -1.02 10.84
C GLY A 103 11.87 -0.29 9.51
N PHE A 104 11.78 -1.01 8.39
CA PHE A 104 11.80 -0.40 7.06
C PHE A 104 10.58 0.52 6.82
N ASN A 105 9.36 0.07 7.15
CA ASN A 105 8.17 0.91 7.03
C ASN A 105 8.21 2.12 7.96
N PHE A 106 8.77 1.97 9.17
CA PHE A 106 8.97 3.07 10.11
C PHE A 106 9.92 4.12 9.52
N GLY A 107 11.10 3.72 9.05
CA GLY A 107 12.03 4.64 8.39
C GLY A 107 11.43 5.31 7.16
N HIS A 108 10.64 4.58 6.37
CA HIS A 108 9.92 5.16 5.24
C HIS A 108 8.81 6.15 5.68
N GLY A 109 8.10 5.89 6.77
CA GLY A 109 7.11 6.82 7.30
C GLY A 109 7.76 8.12 7.81
N ILE A 110 8.93 8.03 8.44
CA ILE A 110 9.75 9.21 8.80
C ILE A 110 10.16 9.97 7.53
N PHE A 111 10.62 9.26 6.49
CA PHE A 111 10.92 9.86 5.19
C PHE A 111 9.71 10.60 4.62
N LEU A 112 8.51 10.02 4.67
CA LEU A 112 7.29 10.68 4.20
C LEU A 112 6.89 11.89 5.05
N ALA A 113 7.10 11.86 6.37
CA ALA A 113 6.88 13.02 7.24
C ALA A 113 7.82 14.18 6.88
N LEU A 114 9.10 13.89 6.66
CA LEU A 114 10.07 14.87 6.15
C LEU A 114 9.63 15.43 4.79
N LEU A 115 9.16 14.55 3.92
CA LEU A 115 8.71 14.87 2.58
C LEU A 115 7.49 15.80 2.56
N ASP A 116 6.53 15.53 3.45
CA ASP A 116 5.31 16.31 3.62
C ASP A 116 5.61 17.73 4.12
N THR A 117 6.48 17.84 5.13
CA THR A 117 6.97 19.14 5.62
C THR A 117 7.63 19.94 4.48
N PHE A 118 8.50 19.30 3.71
CA PHE A 118 9.17 19.92 2.56
C PHE A 118 8.18 20.37 1.47
N LEU A 119 7.20 19.52 1.14
CA LEU A 119 6.15 19.82 0.16
C LEU A 119 5.35 21.06 0.58
N GLN A 120 4.98 21.16 1.85
CA GLN A 120 4.26 22.30 2.39
C GLN A 120 5.06 23.60 2.28
N SER A 121 6.35 23.57 2.59
CA SER A 121 7.22 24.74 2.45
C SER A 121 7.25 25.24 1.00
N VAL A 122 7.40 24.34 0.03
CA VAL A 122 7.40 24.72 -1.39
C VAL A 122 6.04 25.24 -1.84
N MET A 123 4.95 24.62 -1.40
CA MET A 123 3.60 25.09 -1.71
C MET A 123 3.31 26.49 -1.15
N GLN A 124 3.99 26.89 -0.07
CA GLN A 124 3.92 28.24 0.52
C GLN A 124 4.89 29.24 -0.14
N GLY A 125 5.72 28.80 -1.08
CA GLY A 125 6.70 29.66 -1.76
C GLY A 125 7.98 29.92 -0.96
N SER A 126 8.16 29.22 0.17
CA SER A 126 9.37 29.28 0.99
C SER A 126 10.48 28.45 0.35
N SER A 127 11.74 28.81 0.59
CA SER A 127 12.83 27.93 0.17
C SER A 127 12.81 26.66 1.02
N PRO A 128 12.84 25.46 0.40
CA PRO A 128 12.78 24.20 1.12
C PRO A 128 13.97 23.93 2.06
N LEU A 129 15.05 24.71 1.91
CA LEU A 129 16.27 24.65 2.72
C LEU A 129 16.40 25.87 3.64
N SER A 130 15.33 26.63 3.85
CA SER A 130 15.36 27.73 4.82
C SER A 130 15.39 27.17 6.24
N ASP A 131 16.12 27.87 7.12
CA ASP A 131 16.17 27.55 8.56
C ASP A 131 14.79 27.70 9.24
N ASN A 132 13.80 28.24 8.54
CA ASN A 132 12.44 28.51 9.02
C ASN A 132 11.42 27.42 8.64
N VAL A 133 11.86 26.26 8.12
CA VAL A 133 10.94 25.13 7.89
C VAL A 133 10.45 24.62 9.25
N SER A 134 9.16 24.85 9.57
CA SER A 134 8.54 24.34 10.80
C SER A 134 8.66 22.81 10.83
N MET A 135 9.43 22.32 11.81
CA MET A 135 9.56 20.90 12.13
C MET A 135 8.61 20.49 13.26
N ASP A 136 7.66 21.35 13.65
CA ASP A 136 6.78 21.12 14.80
C ASP A 136 6.04 19.78 14.69
N GLY A 137 5.61 19.44 13.47
CA GLY A 137 5.03 18.13 13.16
C GLY A 137 6.00 16.96 13.39
N MET A 138 7.27 17.11 13.03
CA MET A 138 8.28 16.07 13.29
C MET A 138 8.70 15.98 14.75
N ASN A 139 8.74 17.11 15.46
CA ASN A 139 9.03 17.13 16.89
C ASN A 139 7.99 16.32 17.65
N SER A 140 6.71 16.35 17.24
CA SER A 140 5.67 15.48 17.82
C SER A 140 5.98 13.98 17.70
N VAL A 141 6.75 13.56 16.69
CA VAL A 141 7.14 12.16 16.49
C VAL A 141 8.31 11.77 17.39
N PHE A 142 9.34 12.62 17.46
CA PHE A 142 10.61 12.32 18.14
C PHE A 142 10.66 12.73 19.61
N GLU A 143 9.99 13.82 19.96
CA GLU A 143 9.96 14.39 21.31
C GLU A 143 8.69 13.99 22.07
N GLY A 144 7.72 13.36 21.40
CA GLY A 144 6.53 12.83 22.05
C GLY A 144 6.88 11.69 23.02
N ASP A 145 6.30 11.71 24.22
CA ASP A 145 6.43 10.62 25.18
C ASP A 145 5.94 9.30 24.57
N GLY A 146 6.68 8.20 24.75
CA GLY A 146 6.23 6.85 24.44
C GLY A 146 6.98 6.11 23.32
N PHE A 147 6.27 5.20 22.64
CA PHE A 147 6.84 4.30 21.64
C PHE A 147 6.89 5.00 20.26
N LEU A 148 8.10 5.30 19.76
CA LEU A 148 8.30 6.09 18.54
C LEU A 148 7.45 5.66 17.32
N PRO A 149 7.28 4.35 16.99
CA PRO A 149 6.41 3.94 15.90
C PRO A 149 4.94 4.29 16.12
N LEU A 150 4.47 4.29 17.36
CA LEU A 150 3.12 4.74 17.69
C LEU A 150 2.98 6.24 17.49
N ASN A 151 3.96 7.04 17.92
CA ASN A 151 3.93 8.49 17.71
C ASN A 151 3.89 8.83 16.22
N LEU A 152 4.69 8.14 15.40
CA LEU A 152 4.64 8.29 13.94
C LEU A 152 3.26 7.91 13.38
N PHE A 153 2.67 6.82 13.86
CA PHE A 153 1.33 6.42 13.43
C PHE A 153 0.28 7.48 13.79
N LEU A 154 0.32 8.01 15.03
CA LEU A 154 -0.59 9.06 15.48
C LEU A 154 -0.41 10.36 14.69
N TYR A 155 0.82 10.74 14.38
CA TYR A 155 1.13 11.85 13.49
C TYR A 155 0.46 11.69 12.11
N VAL A 156 0.55 10.49 11.52
CA VAL A 156 -0.13 10.20 10.24
C VAL A 156 -1.64 10.25 10.40
N VAL A 157 -2.18 9.72 11.50
CA VAL A 157 -3.63 9.72 11.77
C VAL A 157 -4.19 11.13 11.84
N GLU A 158 -3.49 12.04 12.51
CA GLU A 158 -3.84 13.45 12.61
C GLU A 158 -3.77 14.15 11.24
N ARG A 159 -2.67 13.95 10.50
CA ARG A 159 -2.46 14.55 9.16
C ARG A 159 -3.49 14.12 8.12
N THR A 160 -4.01 12.90 8.22
CA THR A 160 -4.82 12.28 7.17
C THR A 160 -6.31 12.20 7.49
N GLY A 161 -6.73 12.72 8.66
CA GLY A 161 -8.12 12.69 9.10
C GLY A 161 -8.62 11.28 9.41
N LEU A 162 -7.74 10.36 9.82
CA LEU A 162 -8.10 9.01 10.24
C LEU A 162 -8.66 8.95 11.67
N GLN A 163 -8.69 10.09 12.37
CA GLN A 163 -9.36 10.19 13.66
C GLN A 163 -10.88 9.94 13.49
N PRO A 164 -11.54 9.22 14.43
CA PRO A 164 -12.95 8.85 14.33
C PRO A 164 -13.90 10.00 14.02
N GLU A 165 -13.68 11.16 14.62
CA GLU A 165 -14.44 12.39 14.43
C GLU A 165 -14.35 12.93 12.99
N HIS A 166 -13.30 12.57 12.25
CA HIS A 166 -13.04 13.04 10.89
C HIS A 166 -13.35 12.00 9.81
N TRP A 167 -13.72 10.76 10.14
CA TRP A 167 -13.88 9.66 9.17
C TRP A 167 -14.77 9.97 7.96
N PHE A 168 -15.83 10.75 8.18
CA PHE A 168 -16.78 11.14 7.13
C PHE A 168 -16.60 12.58 6.65
N SER A 169 -15.52 13.23 7.07
CA SER A 169 -15.13 14.54 6.53
C SER A 169 -14.67 14.40 5.08
N LYS A 170 -14.86 15.47 4.29
CA LYS A 170 -14.46 15.47 2.88
C LYS A 170 -12.97 15.16 2.68
N ARG A 171 -12.11 15.54 3.62
CA ARG A 171 -10.65 15.37 3.48
C ARG A 171 -10.11 14.05 4.03
N SER A 172 -10.90 13.27 4.77
CA SER A 172 -10.40 12.04 5.39
C SER A 172 -10.08 10.96 4.36
N ILE A 173 -8.96 10.27 4.56
CA ILE A 173 -8.60 9.07 3.79
C ILE A 173 -9.22 7.78 4.33
N PHE A 174 -9.96 7.84 5.44
CA PHE A 174 -10.54 6.67 6.10
C PHE A 174 -11.32 5.76 5.13
N PRO A 175 -12.17 6.27 4.23
CA PRO A 175 -12.89 5.41 3.29
C PRO A 175 -11.95 4.56 2.41
N ALA A 176 -10.83 5.14 1.93
CA ALA A 176 -9.86 4.39 1.13
C ALA A 176 -9.15 3.33 1.96
N VAL A 177 -8.68 3.68 3.17
CA VAL A 177 -8.03 2.73 4.08
C VAL A 177 -8.96 1.57 4.41
N PHE A 178 -10.24 1.86 4.69
CA PHE A 178 -11.26 0.86 4.94
C PHE A 178 -11.42 -0.12 3.76
N PHE A 179 -11.56 0.40 2.53
CA PHE A 179 -11.67 -0.46 1.34
C PHE A 179 -10.39 -1.25 1.06
N LEU A 180 -9.21 -0.70 1.35
CA LEU A 180 -7.95 -1.44 1.26
C LEU A 180 -7.92 -2.62 2.25
N VAL A 181 -8.26 -2.37 3.51
CA VAL A 181 -8.35 -3.44 4.53
C VAL A 181 -9.34 -4.52 4.11
N LEU A 182 -10.54 -4.14 3.63
CA LEU A 182 -11.53 -5.10 3.15
C LEU A 182 -11.02 -5.90 1.93
N SER A 183 -10.40 -5.23 0.96
CA SER A 183 -9.87 -5.87 -0.25
C SER A 183 -8.78 -6.89 0.09
N HIS A 184 -7.80 -6.50 0.90
CA HIS A 184 -6.72 -7.38 1.33
C HIS A 184 -7.21 -8.49 2.26
N GLY A 185 -8.12 -8.19 3.19
CA GLY A 185 -8.71 -9.16 4.09
C GLY A 185 -9.53 -10.22 3.36
N PHE A 186 -10.34 -9.80 2.37
CA PHE A 186 -11.07 -10.73 1.51
C PHE A 186 -10.12 -11.63 0.71
N SER A 187 -9.05 -11.05 0.13
CA SER A 187 -8.04 -11.82 -0.60
C SER A 187 -7.35 -12.84 0.30
N PHE A 188 -6.90 -12.43 1.49
CA PHE A 188 -6.25 -13.30 2.47
C PHE A 188 -7.17 -14.44 2.92
N PHE A 189 -8.41 -14.12 3.29
CA PHE A 189 -9.38 -15.14 3.70
C PHE A 189 -9.60 -16.16 2.57
N LYS A 190 -9.81 -15.68 1.35
CA LYS A 190 -10.11 -16.57 0.22
C LYS A 190 -8.92 -17.43 -0.18
N HIS A 191 -7.72 -16.86 -0.28
CA HIS A 191 -6.57 -17.53 -0.87
C HIS A 191 -5.68 -18.28 0.13
N ASP A 192 -5.66 -17.84 1.38
CA ASP A 192 -4.79 -18.43 2.40
C ASP A 192 -5.62 -19.29 3.37
N VAL A 193 -6.72 -18.73 3.91
CA VAL A 193 -7.55 -19.42 4.92
C VAL A 193 -8.46 -20.48 4.28
N ALA A 194 -9.33 -20.08 3.35
CA ALA A 194 -10.39 -20.93 2.81
C ALA A 194 -9.86 -22.09 1.96
N THR A 195 -8.73 -21.91 1.26
CA THR A 195 -8.09 -23.00 0.52
C THR A 195 -7.17 -23.87 1.38
N GLY A 196 -6.98 -23.54 2.67
CA GLY A 196 -6.03 -24.24 3.55
C GLY A 196 -4.56 -24.06 3.16
N ARG A 197 -4.24 -23.08 2.31
CA ARG A 197 -2.87 -22.82 1.83
C ARG A 197 -1.93 -22.46 2.98
N MET A 198 -2.45 -21.86 4.06
CA MET A 198 -1.68 -21.63 5.28
C MET A 198 -1.00 -22.90 5.81
N ALA A 199 -1.68 -24.03 5.81
CA ALA A 199 -1.09 -25.29 6.29
C ALA A 199 0.00 -25.85 5.36
N GLN A 200 0.04 -25.43 4.10
CA GLN A 200 0.92 -25.97 3.07
C GLN A 200 2.12 -25.06 2.77
N THR A 201 1.98 -23.77 3.01
CA THR A 201 3.03 -22.78 2.77
C THR A 201 3.98 -22.69 3.96
N ILE A 202 5.28 -22.52 3.71
CA ILE A 202 6.28 -22.31 4.76
C ILE A 202 6.31 -20.83 5.22
N PRO A 203 6.63 -20.54 6.49
CA PRO A 203 6.67 -19.17 7.00
C PRO A 203 7.53 -18.20 6.18
N MET A 204 8.67 -18.68 5.68
CA MET A 204 9.60 -17.88 4.86
C MET A 204 9.00 -17.43 3.53
N GLU A 205 8.11 -18.22 2.93
CA GLU A 205 7.46 -17.82 1.68
C GLU A 205 6.54 -16.63 1.92
N TYR A 206 5.72 -16.66 2.99
CA TYR A 206 4.88 -15.52 3.37
C TYR A 206 5.72 -14.26 3.57
N MET A 207 6.83 -14.38 4.29
CA MET A 207 7.72 -13.27 4.60
C MET A 207 8.14 -12.48 3.36
N PHE A 208 8.46 -13.14 2.24
CA PHE A 208 8.93 -12.48 1.03
C PHE A 208 7.82 -11.98 0.09
N ARG A 209 6.57 -12.45 0.24
CA ARG A 209 5.43 -12.02 -0.59
C ARG A 209 5.30 -10.50 -0.76
N PRO A 210 5.44 -9.67 0.29
CA PRO A 210 5.21 -8.23 0.16
C PRO A 210 6.36 -7.46 -0.48
N TYR A 211 7.58 -8.03 -0.58
CA TYR A 211 8.79 -7.29 -0.96
C TYR A 211 8.73 -6.73 -2.38
N GLY A 212 8.24 -7.51 -3.34
CA GLY A 212 8.12 -7.08 -4.73
C GLY A 212 7.18 -5.89 -4.90
N ARG A 213 6.04 -5.90 -4.19
CA ARG A 213 5.08 -4.78 -4.19
C ARG A 213 5.70 -3.53 -3.58
N ILE A 214 6.37 -3.68 -2.44
CA ILE A 214 6.89 -2.55 -1.67
C ILE A 214 8.03 -1.87 -2.39
N PHE A 215 8.95 -2.65 -2.96
CA PHE A 215 10.05 -2.11 -3.75
C PHE A 215 9.51 -1.24 -4.89
N LEU A 216 8.51 -1.74 -5.63
CA LEU A 216 7.86 -0.98 -6.68
C LEU A 216 7.19 0.30 -6.13
N MET A 217 6.51 0.21 -4.98
CA MET A 217 5.89 1.38 -4.34
C MET A 217 6.89 2.42 -3.88
N HIS A 218 8.10 2.05 -3.45
CA HIS A 218 9.14 3.02 -3.07
C HIS A 218 9.66 3.79 -4.26
N ILE A 219 9.95 3.08 -5.36
CA ILE A 219 10.31 3.72 -6.63
C ILE A 219 9.19 4.68 -7.04
N PHE A 220 7.94 4.24 -6.92
CA PHE A 220 6.79 5.05 -7.25
C PHE A 220 6.71 6.31 -6.36
N ILE A 221 6.81 6.18 -5.05
CA ILE A 221 6.75 7.31 -4.12
C ILE A 221 7.89 8.31 -4.39
N ILE A 222 9.12 7.83 -4.56
CA ILE A 222 10.30 8.68 -4.78
C ILE A 222 10.20 9.41 -6.12
N VAL A 223 10.01 8.68 -7.21
CA VAL A 223 9.92 9.27 -8.56
C VAL A 223 8.72 10.19 -8.66
N GLY A 224 7.57 9.76 -8.11
CA GLY A 224 6.36 10.55 -8.07
C GLY A 224 6.59 11.88 -7.38
N PHE A 225 7.15 11.83 -6.17
CA PHE A 225 7.47 13.04 -5.43
C PHE A 225 8.40 13.98 -6.21
N MET A 226 9.48 13.47 -6.81
CA MET A 226 10.39 14.32 -7.61
C MET A 226 9.66 14.99 -8.77
N VAL A 227 8.76 14.28 -9.44
CA VAL A 227 7.92 14.83 -10.52
C VAL A 227 6.93 15.87 -9.98
N PHE A 228 6.28 15.62 -8.84
CA PHE A 228 5.39 16.60 -8.19
C PHE A 228 6.14 17.88 -7.85
N MET A 229 7.28 17.75 -7.18
CA MET A 229 8.09 18.89 -6.78
C MET A 229 8.57 19.68 -7.99
N GLY A 230 9.15 19.00 -8.99
CA GLY A 230 9.58 19.66 -10.22
C GLY A 230 8.44 20.37 -10.94
N GLY A 231 7.27 19.72 -11.03
CA GLY A 231 6.08 20.33 -11.61
C GLY A 231 5.58 21.56 -10.85
N ILE A 232 5.52 21.49 -9.51
CA ILE A 232 5.10 22.61 -8.66
C ILE A 232 6.09 23.78 -8.78
N VAL A 233 7.39 23.52 -8.78
CA VAL A 233 8.43 24.56 -8.87
C VAL A 233 8.44 25.22 -10.25
N LEU A 234 8.29 24.44 -11.34
CA LEU A 234 8.40 24.94 -12.71
C LEU A 234 7.11 25.56 -13.25
N ILE A 235 5.96 24.94 -12.94
CA ILE A 235 4.66 25.27 -13.54
C ILE A 235 3.74 25.96 -12.50
N GLY A 236 4.04 25.81 -11.21
CA GLY A 236 3.24 26.32 -10.10
C GLY A 236 2.29 25.28 -9.52
N LYS A 237 1.68 25.62 -8.38
CA LYS A 237 0.77 24.75 -7.59
C LYS A 237 -0.43 24.20 -8.36
N TRP A 238 -0.80 24.79 -9.49
CA TRP A 238 -1.89 24.32 -10.34
C TRP A 238 -1.56 23.01 -11.05
N ALA A 239 -0.28 22.68 -11.22
CA ALA A 239 0.16 21.42 -11.80
C ALA A 239 -0.11 20.21 -10.89
N THR A 240 -0.34 20.42 -9.59
CA THR A 240 -0.50 19.34 -8.61
C THR A 240 -1.63 18.38 -8.97
N ILE A 241 -2.84 18.89 -9.25
CA ILE A 241 -3.99 18.02 -9.55
C ILE A 241 -3.76 17.18 -10.84
N PRO A 242 -3.38 17.76 -11.99
CA PRO A 242 -3.06 16.98 -13.19
C PRO A 242 -1.98 15.92 -12.97
N LEU A 243 -0.91 16.26 -12.23
CA LEU A 243 0.15 15.32 -11.91
C LEU A 243 -0.35 14.19 -11.00
N MET A 244 -1.22 14.47 -10.02
CA MET A 244 -1.85 13.46 -9.15
C MET A 244 -2.71 12.50 -9.95
N MET A 245 -3.51 13.03 -10.86
CA MET A 245 -4.33 12.20 -11.75
C MET A 245 -3.46 11.30 -12.65
N LEU A 246 -2.39 11.85 -13.22
CA LEU A 246 -1.43 11.09 -14.02
C LEU A 246 -0.76 10.01 -13.17
N TRP A 247 -0.29 10.36 -11.98
CA TRP A 247 0.41 9.48 -11.07
C TRP A 247 -0.50 8.32 -10.60
N ILE A 248 -1.68 8.62 -10.08
CA ILE A 248 -2.66 7.60 -9.67
C ILE A 248 -3.04 6.71 -10.88
N GLY A 249 -3.21 7.30 -12.06
CA GLY A 249 -3.50 6.56 -13.29
C GLY A 249 -2.38 5.61 -13.72
N MET A 250 -1.11 6.01 -13.56
CA MET A 250 0.05 5.15 -13.81
C MET A 250 0.13 4.00 -12.81
N LYS A 251 -0.10 4.26 -11.52
CA LYS A 251 -0.14 3.20 -10.49
C LYS A 251 -1.20 2.17 -10.81
N LEU A 252 -2.43 2.64 -11.05
CA LEU A 252 -3.53 1.78 -11.42
C LEU A 252 -3.18 0.94 -12.65
N SER A 253 -2.60 1.55 -13.68
CA SER A 253 -2.20 0.81 -14.90
C SER A 253 -1.15 -0.27 -14.61
N ALA A 254 -0.20 -0.02 -13.70
CA ALA A 254 0.80 -1.00 -13.29
C ALA A 254 0.17 -2.16 -12.51
N ASP A 255 -0.71 -1.85 -11.56
CA ASP A 255 -1.42 -2.85 -10.75
C ASP A 255 -2.33 -3.74 -11.63
N LEU A 256 -3.02 -3.15 -12.61
CA LEU A 256 -3.84 -3.89 -13.57
C LEU A 256 -3.02 -4.82 -14.47
N LYS A 257 -1.86 -4.36 -14.95
CA LYS A 257 -0.95 -5.21 -15.73
C LYS A 257 -0.42 -6.37 -14.89
N ALA A 258 -0.09 -6.12 -13.62
CA ALA A 258 0.32 -7.18 -12.70
C ALA A 258 -0.81 -8.20 -12.49
N HIS A 259 -2.06 -7.75 -12.31
CA HIS A 259 -3.22 -8.62 -12.15
C HIS A 259 -3.55 -9.42 -13.40
N ALA A 260 -3.48 -8.81 -14.58
CA ALA A 260 -3.73 -9.48 -15.85
C ALA A 260 -2.70 -10.59 -16.13
N ARG A 261 -1.43 -10.42 -15.73
CA ARG A 261 -0.40 -11.47 -15.84
C ARG A 261 -0.71 -12.70 -14.98
N MET A 262 -1.36 -12.49 -13.83
CA MET A 262 -1.81 -13.59 -12.96
C MET A 262 -3.06 -14.31 -13.49
N ALA A 263 -3.83 -13.64 -14.35
CA ALA A 263 -5.04 -14.17 -14.97
C ALA A 263 -4.80 -14.90 -16.31
N ALA A 264 -3.65 -14.66 -16.95
CA ALA A 264 -3.28 -15.38 -18.15
C ALA A 264 -3.09 -16.87 -17.83
N PRO A 265 -3.65 -17.81 -18.61
CA PRO A 265 -3.34 -19.21 -18.44
C PRO A 265 -1.83 -19.38 -18.52
N ALA A 266 -1.23 -20.13 -17.61
CA ALA A 266 0.14 -20.59 -17.77
C ALA A 266 0.20 -21.23 -19.16
N THR A 267 0.83 -20.56 -20.12
CA THR A 267 1.08 -21.14 -21.42
C THR A 267 1.84 -22.42 -21.12
N SER A 268 1.19 -23.55 -21.43
CA SER A 268 1.79 -24.88 -21.38
C SER A 268 3.23 -24.76 -21.86
N ASN A 269 4.18 -25.06 -20.98
CA ASN A 269 5.54 -25.34 -21.41
C ASN A 269 5.40 -26.27 -22.62
N PRO A 270 6.02 -25.96 -23.77
CA PRO A 270 6.11 -26.97 -24.81
C PRO A 270 6.79 -28.16 -24.15
N VAL A 271 6.05 -29.26 -24.04
CA VAL A 271 6.63 -30.57 -23.75
C VAL A 271 7.78 -30.68 -24.73
N LEU A 272 9.01 -30.74 -24.21
CA LEU A 272 10.15 -31.16 -25.00
C LEU A 272 9.79 -32.57 -25.47
N VAL A 273 9.33 -32.66 -26.72
CA VAL A 273 9.19 -33.91 -27.42
C VAL A 273 10.61 -34.30 -27.77
N ASP A 274 11.10 -35.27 -27.01
CA ASP A 274 12.26 -36.16 -27.17
C ASP A 274 13.56 -35.60 -27.79
#